data_AF-A0AAW0VTY9-F1
#
_entry.id   AF-A0AAW0VTY9-F1
#
_cell.length_a   1.000
_cell.length_b   1.000
_cell.length_c   1.000
_cell.angle_alpha   90.00
_cell.angle_beta   90.00
_cell.angle_gamma   90.00
#
_symmetry.space_group_name_H-M   'P 1'
#
loop_
_entity.id
_entity.type
_entity.pdbx_description
1 polymer ?
#
loop_
_entity_poly.entity_id
_entity_poly.type
_entity_poly.pdbx_seq_one_letter_code
_entity_poly.pdbx_strand_id
1 'polypeptide(L)'
;MEEDFVNLIANCCYKILESPSMNLVRTKSTRDSIFQIIGTLIKKFNHSLGCALKLMQLLQHIEHMVTPAAQGVILLVESFGIKTVFSELVREISKVDVRELLKDTSGLRNFSQFLMEVSDKCPQVIMPSLSLLINFLHEEAYTMRNCVLSILGSLVLKVLSGEDLDNKSKDLRDQCLDHLEDHIHDIHAFVRSRVLQIWNDLITEKAVPLRR
;
A
#
# COMPACT_ATOMS: atom_id res chain seq x y z
N MET A 1 14.11 -10.77 -27.62
CA MET A 1 13.76 -9.64 -28.52
C MET A 1 12.58 -8.84 -28.00
N GLU A 2 11.40 -9.45 -27.78
CA GLU A 2 10.23 -8.72 -27.22
C GLU A 2 10.46 -8.31 -25.75
N GLU A 3 10.97 -9.21 -24.91
CA GLU A 3 11.31 -8.91 -23.51
C GLU A 3 12.42 -7.86 -23.37
N ASP A 4 13.48 -7.95 -24.19
CA ASP A 4 14.57 -6.96 -24.19
C ASP A 4 14.07 -5.55 -24.53
N PHE A 5 13.12 -5.45 -25.46
CA PHE A 5 12.49 -4.19 -25.85
C PHE A 5 11.62 -3.63 -24.73
N VAL A 6 10.79 -4.47 -24.09
CA VAL A 6 9.98 -4.08 -22.94
C VAL A 6 10.86 -3.58 -21.80
N ASN A 7 11.93 -4.32 -21.50
CA ASN A 7 12.89 -3.96 -20.47
C ASN A 7 13.62 -2.66 -20.79
N LEU A 8 14.01 -2.42 -22.06
CA LEU A 8 14.63 -1.17 -22.47
C LEU A 8 13.72 0.03 -22.19
N ILE A 9 12.46 -0.03 -22.63
CA ILE A 9 11.48 1.06 -22.43
C ILE A 9 11.17 1.25 -20.94
N ALA A 10 10.94 0.15 -20.22
CA ALA A 10 10.62 0.20 -18.80
C ALA A 10 11.81 0.79 -18.01
N ASN A 11 13.04 0.40 -18.31
CA ASN A 11 14.23 0.91 -17.64
C ASN A 11 14.42 2.42 -17.88
N CYS A 12 14.11 2.93 -19.08
CA CYS A 12 14.07 4.38 -19.31
C CYS A 12 13.06 5.07 -18.38
N CYS A 13 11.86 4.51 -18.26
CA CYS A 13 10.81 5.03 -17.37
C CYS A 13 11.28 5.06 -15.91
N TYR A 14 11.79 3.93 -15.41
CA TYR A 14 12.29 3.83 -14.03
C TYR A 14 13.47 4.76 -13.77
N LYS A 15 14.38 4.90 -14.74
CA LYS A 15 15.54 5.78 -14.59
C LYS A 15 15.14 7.25 -14.46
N ILE A 16 14.07 7.67 -15.14
CA ILE A 16 13.53 9.04 -14.98
C ILE A 16 12.95 9.22 -13.57
N LEU A 17 12.24 8.22 -13.03
CA LEU A 17 11.67 8.26 -11.68
C LEU A 17 12.73 8.39 -10.56
N GLU A 18 13.94 7.89 -10.80
CA GLU A 18 15.09 8.06 -9.87
C GLU A 18 15.50 9.54 -9.68
N SER A 19 15.08 10.46 -10.56
CA SER A 19 15.39 11.89 -10.41
C SER A 19 14.61 12.50 -9.23
N PRO A 20 15.28 13.19 -8.26
CA PRO A 20 14.58 13.84 -7.14
C PRO A 20 13.52 14.87 -7.55
N SER A 21 13.66 15.43 -8.75
CA SER A 21 12.67 16.34 -9.34
C SER A 21 11.29 15.69 -9.58
N MET A 22 11.22 14.37 -9.58
CA MET A 22 9.98 13.62 -9.77
C MET A 22 9.04 13.70 -8.57
N ASN A 23 9.48 14.14 -7.40
CA ASN A 23 8.58 14.41 -6.27
C ASN A 23 7.95 15.81 -6.32
N LEU A 24 8.36 16.68 -7.24
CA LEU A 24 7.80 18.02 -7.37
C LEU A 24 6.37 17.97 -7.94
N VAL A 25 5.52 18.89 -7.49
CA VAL A 25 4.13 18.99 -7.98
C VAL A 25 4.09 19.24 -9.50
N ARG A 26 4.99 20.09 -10.02
CA ARG A 26 5.07 20.44 -11.45
C ARG A 26 5.38 19.26 -12.37
N THR A 27 5.96 18.17 -11.87
CA THR A 27 6.32 16.98 -12.66
C THR A 27 5.22 15.92 -12.67
N LYS A 28 4.02 16.23 -12.13
CA LYS A 28 2.88 15.30 -12.12
C LYS A 28 2.53 14.76 -13.51
N SER A 29 2.41 15.61 -14.53
CA SER A 29 2.10 15.17 -15.89
C SER A 29 3.17 14.24 -16.48
N THR A 30 4.44 14.47 -16.13
CA THR A 30 5.55 13.58 -16.49
C THR A 30 5.40 12.22 -15.82
N ARG A 31 5.13 12.19 -14.51
CA ARG A 31 4.87 10.95 -13.78
C ARG A 31 3.69 10.19 -14.36
N ASP A 32 2.59 10.88 -14.61
CA ASP A 32 1.39 10.28 -15.20
C ASP A 32 1.73 9.66 -16.57
N SER A 33 2.44 10.37 -17.45
CA SER A 33 2.88 9.84 -18.75
C SER A 33 3.77 8.60 -18.61
N ILE A 34 4.70 8.60 -17.65
CA ILE A 34 5.55 7.45 -17.35
C ILE A 34 4.71 6.23 -16.97
N PHE A 35 3.75 6.40 -16.05
CA PHE A 35 2.90 5.31 -15.62
C PHE A 35 1.86 4.88 -16.66
N GLN A 36 1.48 5.75 -17.61
CA GLN A 36 0.69 5.37 -18.79
C GLN A 36 1.48 4.44 -19.73
N ILE A 37 2.78 4.71 -19.93
CA ILE A 37 3.68 3.82 -20.68
C ILE A 37 3.79 2.48 -19.95
N ILE A 38 4.09 2.49 -18.65
CA ILE A 38 4.19 1.27 -17.83
C ILE A 38 2.87 0.48 -17.86
N GLY A 39 1.72 1.14 -17.74
CA GLY A 39 0.40 0.50 -17.83
C GLY A 39 0.18 -0.20 -19.16
N THR A 40 0.62 0.42 -20.26
CA THR A 40 0.62 -0.21 -21.59
C THR A 40 1.54 -1.43 -21.64
N LEU A 41 2.74 -1.33 -21.06
CA LEU A 41 3.68 -2.46 -21.01
C LEU A 41 3.10 -3.64 -20.23
N ILE A 42 2.42 -3.39 -19.11
CA ILE A 42 1.77 -4.42 -18.31
C ILE A 42 0.62 -5.08 -19.09
N LYS A 43 -0.26 -4.29 -19.72
CA LYS A 43 -1.42 -4.83 -20.46
C LYS A 43 -1.04 -5.65 -21.67
N LYS A 44 0.01 -5.26 -22.39
CA LYS A 44 0.37 -5.88 -23.66
C LYS A 44 1.47 -6.94 -23.54
N PHE A 45 2.35 -6.81 -22.56
CA PHE A 45 3.57 -7.61 -22.46
C PHE A 45 3.80 -8.22 -21.07
N ASN A 46 2.77 -8.26 -20.21
CA ASN A 46 2.80 -8.92 -18.91
C ASN A 46 3.91 -8.43 -17.95
N HIS A 47 4.25 -7.13 -18.01
CA HIS A 47 5.30 -6.52 -17.18
C HIS A 47 4.92 -6.24 -15.71
N SER A 48 3.88 -6.90 -15.17
CA SER A 48 3.37 -6.60 -13.82
C SER A 48 4.43 -6.88 -12.75
N LEU A 49 4.96 -8.10 -12.73
CA LEU A 49 5.95 -8.51 -11.73
C LEU A 49 7.24 -7.70 -11.84
N GLY A 50 7.72 -7.43 -13.05
CA GLY A 50 8.89 -6.58 -13.30
C GLY A 50 8.69 -5.16 -12.78
N CYS A 51 7.48 -4.62 -12.93
CA CYS A 51 7.10 -3.34 -12.35
C CYS A 51 7.09 -3.35 -10.82
N ALA A 52 6.46 -4.37 -10.21
CA ALA A 52 6.41 -4.50 -8.77
C ALA A 52 7.81 -4.61 -8.15
N LEU A 53 8.68 -5.47 -8.69
CA LEU A 53 10.05 -5.63 -8.20
C LEU A 53 10.86 -4.34 -8.32
N LYS A 54 10.72 -3.61 -9.43
CA LYS A 54 11.45 -2.37 -9.61
C LYS A 54 10.94 -1.25 -8.70
N LEU A 55 9.62 -1.11 -8.54
CA LEU A 55 9.05 -0.13 -7.61
C LEU A 55 9.45 -0.44 -6.15
N MET A 56 9.46 -1.70 -5.75
CA MET A 56 9.96 -2.13 -4.44
C MET A 56 11.41 -1.70 -4.23
N GLN A 57 12.30 -1.98 -5.19
CA GLN A 57 13.70 -1.58 -5.14
C GLN A 57 13.84 -0.05 -5.00
N LEU A 58 13.09 0.72 -5.79
CA LEU A 58 13.16 2.18 -5.72
C LEU A 58 12.65 2.70 -4.38
N LEU A 59 11.53 2.18 -3.86
CA LEU A 59 11.01 2.53 -2.54
C LEU A 59 11.99 2.22 -1.42
N GLN A 60 12.74 1.12 -1.53
CA GLN A 60 13.71 0.73 -0.52
C GLN A 60 14.90 1.69 -0.43
N HIS A 61 15.33 2.29 -1.55
CA HIS A 61 16.59 3.04 -1.61
C HIS A 61 16.43 4.53 -1.89
N ILE A 62 15.24 5.00 -2.26
CA ILE A 62 15.00 6.38 -2.70
C ILE A 62 13.83 6.97 -1.93
N GLU A 63 14.13 7.87 -0.98
CA GLU A 63 13.15 8.49 -0.09
C GLU A 63 12.03 9.24 -0.84
N HIS A 64 12.37 9.96 -1.90
CA HIS A 64 11.38 10.73 -2.67
C HIS A 64 10.43 9.85 -3.51
N MET A 65 10.64 8.52 -3.55
CA MET A 65 9.89 7.60 -4.40
C MET A 65 8.50 7.27 -3.85
N VAL A 66 8.22 7.53 -2.57
CA VAL A 66 6.91 7.25 -1.94
C VAL A 66 5.75 7.83 -2.76
N THR A 67 5.73 9.15 -2.95
CA THR A 67 4.65 9.84 -3.67
C THR A 67 4.56 9.42 -5.15
N PRO A 68 5.67 9.38 -5.94
CA PRO A 68 5.62 8.90 -7.32
C PRO A 68 5.10 7.47 -7.46
N ALA A 69 5.52 6.54 -6.59
CA ALA A 69 5.09 5.15 -6.64
C ALA A 69 3.60 5.03 -6.31
N ALA A 70 3.14 5.69 -5.25
CA ALA A 70 1.74 5.64 -4.83
C ALA A 70 0.81 6.19 -5.93
N GLN A 71 1.11 7.38 -6.45
CA GLN A 71 0.35 7.98 -7.56
C GLN A 71 0.36 7.12 -8.81
N GLY A 72 1.49 6.50 -9.13
CA GLY A 72 1.62 5.59 -10.25
C GLY A 72 0.76 4.35 -10.12
N VAL A 73 0.81 3.67 -8.97
CA VAL A 73 -0.02 2.49 -8.70
C VAL A 73 -1.51 2.85 -8.73
N ILE A 74 -1.90 3.98 -8.15
CA ILE A 74 -3.29 4.47 -8.20
C ILE A 74 -3.72 4.68 -9.66
N LEU A 75 -2.89 5.34 -10.48
CA LEU A 75 -3.17 5.53 -11.91
C LEU A 75 -3.32 4.19 -12.65
N LEU A 76 -2.46 3.21 -12.38
CA LEU A 76 -2.56 1.88 -12.97
C LEU A 76 -3.89 1.20 -12.62
N VAL A 77 -4.36 1.36 -11.38
CA VAL A 77 -5.66 0.84 -10.95
C VAL A 77 -6.81 1.57 -11.63
N GLU A 78 -6.83 2.90 -11.58
CA GLU A 78 -7.96 3.72 -12.03
C GLU A 78 -8.06 3.80 -13.56
N SER A 79 -6.94 3.99 -14.25
CA SER A 79 -6.92 4.19 -15.71
C SER A 79 -6.84 2.89 -16.50
N PHE A 80 -6.23 1.84 -15.93
CA PHE A 80 -6.02 0.57 -16.63
C PHE A 80 -6.71 -0.63 -15.97
N GLY A 81 -7.28 -0.49 -14.78
CA GLY A 81 -7.84 -1.63 -14.03
C GLY A 81 -6.77 -2.65 -13.59
N ILE A 82 -5.50 -2.24 -13.52
CA ILE A 82 -4.39 -3.11 -13.13
C ILE A 82 -4.22 -3.07 -11.62
N LYS A 83 -4.61 -4.16 -10.94
CA LYS A 83 -4.46 -4.32 -9.48
C LYS A 83 -3.27 -5.18 -9.09
N THR A 84 -2.76 -5.99 -10.03
CA THR A 84 -1.73 -7.01 -9.80
C THR A 84 -0.42 -6.44 -9.28
N VAL A 85 0.00 -5.26 -9.76
CA VAL A 85 1.24 -4.61 -9.33
C VAL A 85 1.25 -4.34 -7.83
N PHE A 86 0.14 -3.86 -7.26
CA PHE A 86 0.06 -3.64 -5.81
C PHE A 86 0.14 -4.96 -5.04
N SER A 87 -0.58 -5.98 -5.49
CA SER A 87 -0.55 -7.29 -4.83
C SER A 87 0.81 -7.98 -4.89
N GLU A 88 1.53 -7.83 -6.00
CA GLU A 88 2.90 -8.29 -6.15
C GLU A 88 3.85 -7.50 -5.25
N LEU A 89 3.70 -6.16 -5.18
CA LEU A 89 4.48 -5.32 -4.27
C LEU A 89 4.33 -5.76 -2.81
N VAL A 90 3.10 -5.92 -2.31
CA VAL A 90 2.85 -6.38 -0.94
C VAL A 90 3.46 -7.77 -0.70
N ARG A 91 3.34 -8.67 -1.69
CA ARG A 91 3.95 -10.00 -1.62
C ARG A 91 5.46 -9.92 -1.48
N GLU A 92 6.14 -9.10 -2.27
CA GLU A 92 7.60 -8.98 -2.16
C GLU A 92 8.03 -8.26 -0.88
N ILE A 93 7.29 -7.24 -0.42
CA ILE A 93 7.54 -6.60 0.88
C ILE A 93 7.41 -7.62 2.03
N SER A 94 6.42 -8.52 1.97
CA SER A 94 6.21 -9.56 3.00
C SER A 94 7.32 -10.61 3.07
N LYS A 95 8.21 -10.68 2.07
CA LYS A 95 9.37 -11.57 2.08
C LYS A 95 10.62 -10.91 2.67
N VAL A 96 10.63 -9.60 2.85
CA VAL A 96 11.78 -8.90 3.42
C VAL A 96 11.82 -9.16 4.92
N ASP A 97 12.98 -9.58 5.43
CA ASP A 97 13.16 -9.73 6.86
C ASP A 97 13.05 -8.35 7.54
N VAL A 98 12.00 -8.16 8.33
CA VAL A 98 11.75 -6.92 9.07
C VAL A 98 12.93 -6.59 9.99
N ARG A 99 13.66 -7.59 10.50
CA ARG A 99 14.86 -7.38 11.32
C ARG A 99 16.01 -6.77 10.53
N GLU A 100 16.11 -7.06 9.24
CA GLU A 100 17.07 -6.38 8.36
C GLU A 100 16.65 -4.94 8.10
N LEU A 101 15.35 -4.70 7.89
CA LEU A 101 14.80 -3.34 7.72
C LEU A 101 14.92 -2.48 8.97
N LEU A 102 14.98 -3.07 10.17
CA LEU A 102 15.25 -2.31 11.40
C LEU A 102 16.67 -1.75 11.47
N LYS A 103 17.62 -2.29 10.68
CA LYS A 103 18.99 -1.74 10.56
C LYS A 103 19.03 -0.51 9.63
N ASP A 104 18.22 -0.52 8.58
CA ASP A 104 17.99 0.61 7.67
C ASP A 104 16.51 1.02 7.65
N THR A 105 16.14 1.82 8.63
CA THR A 105 14.74 2.22 8.86
C THR A 105 14.15 3.08 7.74
N SER A 106 14.96 3.56 6.79
CA SER A 106 14.49 4.40 5.67
C SER A 106 13.56 3.61 4.74
N GLY A 107 13.96 2.41 4.33
CA GLY A 107 13.14 1.53 3.49
C GLY A 107 11.82 1.14 4.16
N LEU A 108 11.86 0.78 5.45
CA LEU A 108 10.66 0.45 6.22
C LEU A 108 9.67 1.61 6.29
N ARG A 109 10.19 2.84 6.49
CA ARG A 109 9.40 4.06 6.52
C ARG A 109 8.76 4.33 5.16
N ASN A 110 9.53 4.20 4.08
CA ASN A 110 9.05 4.41 2.73
C ASN A 110 7.94 3.42 2.37
N PHE A 111 8.12 2.13 2.69
CA PHE A 111 7.06 1.12 2.51
C PHE A 111 5.80 1.48 3.30
N SER A 112 5.96 1.83 4.58
CA SER A 112 4.82 2.20 5.43
C SER A 112 4.05 3.41 4.87
N GLN A 113 4.76 4.45 4.43
CA GLN A 113 4.14 5.65 3.86
C GLN A 113 3.47 5.36 2.50
N PHE A 114 4.12 4.57 1.65
CA PHE A 114 3.57 4.16 0.36
C PHE A 114 2.26 3.37 0.54
N LEU A 115 2.26 2.36 1.42
CA LEU A 115 1.07 1.55 1.70
C LEU A 115 -0.07 2.41 2.26
N MET A 116 0.25 3.37 3.14
CA MET A 116 -0.71 4.33 3.67
C MET A 116 -1.31 5.23 2.59
N GLU A 117 -0.49 5.79 1.70
CA GLU A 117 -0.96 6.68 0.64
C GLU A 117 -1.87 5.94 -0.37
N VAL A 118 -1.49 4.72 -0.75
CA VAL A 118 -2.33 3.87 -1.61
C VAL A 118 -3.62 3.48 -0.88
N SER A 119 -3.56 3.09 0.39
CA SER A 119 -4.75 2.73 1.18
C SER A 119 -5.69 3.91 1.43
N ASP A 120 -5.19 5.14 1.48
CA ASP A 120 -6.04 6.33 1.64
C ASP A 120 -6.85 6.60 0.36
N LYS A 121 -6.20 6.52 -0.80
CA LYS A 121 -6.82 6.88 -2.09
C LYS A 121 -7.54 5.73 -2.79
N CYS A 122 -7.08 4.50 -2.60
CA CYS A 122 -7.53 3.33 -3.33
C CYS A 122 -7.68 2.10 -2.41
N PRO A 123 -8.46 2.18 -1.31
CA PRO A 123 -8.53 1.13 -0.28
C PRO A 123 -8.97 -0.25 -0.83
N GLN A 124 -9.79 -0.29 -1.88
CA GLN A 124 -10.22 -1.54 -2.52
C GLN A 124 -9.09 -2.38 -3.10
N VAL A 125 -7.94 -1.78 -3.43
CA VAL A 125 -6.78 -2.52 -3.96
C VAL A 125 -6.08 -3.36 -2.90
N ILE A 126 -6.32 -3.04 -1.62
CA ILE A 126 -5.70 -3.72 -0.48
C ILE A 126 -6.26 -5.12 -0.28
N MET A 127 -7.55 -5.31 -0.53
CA MET A 127 -8.33 -6.51 -0.18
C MET A 127 -7.66 -7.84 -0.58
N PRO A 128 -7.11 -8.02 -1.80
CA PRO A 128 -6.49 -9.28 -2.21
C PRO A 128 -5.19 -9.62 -1.47
N SER A 129 -4.58 -8.63 -0.82
CA SER A 129 -3.27 -8.75 -0.15
C SER A 129 -3.35 -8.49 1.35
N LEU A 130 -4.56 -8.33 1.88
CA LEU A 130 -4.79 -7.95 3.28
C LEU A 130 -4.25 -8.99 4.26
N SER A 131 -4.39 -10.29 3.95
CA SER A 131 -3.85 -11.36 4.81
C SER A 131 -2.33 -11.29 4.97
N LEU A 132 -1.61 -10.89 3.92
CA LEU A 132 -0.16 -10.67 4.00
C LEU A 132 0.18 -9.45 4.85
N LEU A 133 -0.63 -8.39 4.78
CA LEU A 133 -0.42 -7.20 5.59
C LEU A 133 -0.68 -7.47 7.07
N ILE A 134 -1.73 -8.23 7.39
CA ILE A 134 -2.08 -8.60 8.78
C ILE A 134 -0.92 -9.33 9.48
N ASN A 135 -0.13 -10.12 8.76
CA ASN A 135 1.04 -10.79 9.35
C ASN A 135 2.04 -9.82 10.00
N PHE A 136 2.15 -8.58 9.49
CA PHE A 136 3.03 -7.58 10.09
C PHE A 136 2.57 -7.08 11.47
N LEU A 137 1.32 -7.35 11.89
CA LEU A 137 0.84 -7.02 13.23
C LEU A 137 1.60 -7.79 14.33
N HIS A 138 2.25 -8.89 13.98
CA HIS A 138 3.03 -9.69 14.93
C HIS A 138 4.53 -9.35 14.93
N GLU A 139 4.97 -8.43 14.07
CA GLU A 139 6.38 -8.06 13.91
C GLU A 139 6.83 -7.04 14.95
N GLU A 140 8.13 -7.02 15.26
CA GLU A 140 8.73 -6.12 16.27
C GLU A 140 8.59 -4.63 15.89
N ALA A 141 8.59 -4.34 14.59
CA ALA A 141 8.53 -2.99 14.06
C ALA A 141 7.17 -2.31 14.29
N TYR A 142 7.06 -1.54 15.38
CA TYR A 142 5.82 -0.84 15.75
C TYR A 142 5.30 0.11 14.66
N THR A 143 6.19 0.67 13.83
CA THR A 143 5.82 1.55 12.71
C THR A 143 5.05 0.80 11.63
N MET A 144 5.41 -0.45 11.36
CA MET A 144 4.69 -1.31 10.42
C MET A 144 3.35 -1.78 11.02
N ARG A 145 3.31 -2.13 12.32
CA ARG A 145 2.03 -2.40 13.01
C ARG A 145 1.07 -1.22 12.90
N ASN A 146 1.56 -0.01 13.15
CA ASN A 146 0.79 1.23 12.99
C ASN A 146 0.30 1.44 11.56
N CYS A 147 1.13 1.17 10.56
CA CYS A 147 0.74 1.23 9.14
C CYS A 147 -0.44 0.29 8.89
N VAL A 148 -0.32 -0.99 9.25
CA VAL A 148 -1.36 -1.99 9.01
C VAL A 148 -2.65 -1.67 9.75
N LEU A 149 -2.59 -1.32 11.04
CA LEU A 149 -3.78 -0.93 11.81
C LEU A 149 -4.50 0.26 11.18
N SER A 150 -3.74 1.24 10.65
CA SER A 150 -4.32 2.38 9.95
C SER A 150 -4.98 1.98 8.62
N ILE A 151 -4.41 1.02 7.90
CA ILE A 151 -5.02 0.43 6.70
C ILE A 151 -6.33 -0.28 7.04
N LEU A 152 -6.35 -1.07 8.14
CA LEU A 152 -7.58 -1.72 8.63
C LEU A 152 -8.66 -0.68 8.95
N GLY A 153 -8.32 0.38 9.68
CA GLY A 153 -9.24 1.49 9.95
C GLY A 153 -9.79 2.14 8.68
N SER A 154 -8.91 2.42 7.70
CA SER A 154 -9.30 2.99 6.40
C SER A 154 -10.24 2.06 5.63
N LEU A 155 -9.98 0.74 5.63
CA LEU A 155 -10.84 -0.25 5.01
C LEU A 155 -12.22 -0.31 5.66
N VAL A 156 -12.28 -0.35 6.99
CA VAL A 156 -13.55 -0.33 7.72
C VAL A 156 -14.34 0.92 7.36
N LEU A 157 -13.70 2.09 7.43
CA LEU A 157 -14.34 3.37 7.19
C LEU A 157 -14.85 3.53 5.75
N LYS A 158 -14.00 3.23 4.75
CA LYS A 158 -14.23 3.61 3.35
C LYS A 158 -14.82 2.49 2.49
N VAL A 159 -14.70 1.23 2.90
CA VAL A 159 -15.10 0.06 2.10
C VAL A 159 -16.10 -0.82 2.83
N LEU A 160 -15.97 -0.95 4.15
CA LEU A 160 -16.72 -1.94 4.94
C LEU A 160 -17.69 -1.29 5.95
N SER A 161 -18.11 -0.05 5.75
CA SER A 161 -19.05 0.65 6.63
C SER A 161 -20.52 0.51 6.20
N GLY A 162 -20.79 -0.03 5.01
CA GLY A 162 -22.14 -0.15 4.45
C GLY A 162 -23.05 -1.15 5.18
N GLU A 163 -24.36 -0.89 5.17
CA GLU A 163 -25.37 -1.81 5.72
C GLU A 163 -25.63 -3.01 4.79
N ASP A 164 -25.52 -2.79 3.47
CA ASP A 164 -25.79 -3.78 2.41
C ASP A 164 -24.59 -4.69 2.09
N LEU A 165 -23.62 -4.80 3.00
CA LEU A 165 -22.47 -5.70 2.81
C LEU A 165 -22.92 -7.16 2.77
N ASP A 166 -22.30 -7.93 1.87
CA ASP A 166 -22.44 -9.38 1.87
C ASP A 166 -21.81 -9.99 3.14
N ASN A 167 -22.12 -11.25 3.43
CA ASN A 167 -21.65 -11.91 4.64
C ASN A 167 -20.11 -11.95 4.72
N LYS A 168 -19.41 -12.11 3.59
CA LYS A 168 -17.94 -12.17 3.58
C LYS A 168 -17.33 -10.82 3.93
N SER A 169 -17.91 -9.73 3.43
CA SER A 169 -17.48 -8.38 3.77
C SER A 169 -17.80 -8.02 5.22
N LYS A 170 -18.90 -8.53 5.79
CA LYS A 170 -19.20 -8.39 7.23
C LYS A 170 -18.17 -9.13 8.08
N ASP A 171 -17.90 -10.40 7.77
CA ASP A 171 -16.88 -11.19 8.47
C ASP A 171 -15.51 -10.50 8.40
N LEU A 172 -15.15 -9.94 7.24
CA LEU A 172 -13.89 -9.22 7.07
C LEU A 172 -13.84 -7.93 7.89
N ARG A 173 -14.93 -7.15 7.89
CA ARG A 173 -15.04 -5.95 8.73
C ARG A 173 -14.83 -6.30 10.20
N ASP A 174 -15.48 -7.35 10.65
CA ASP A 174 -15.43 -7.75 12.04
C ASP A 174 -14.03 -8.25 12.41
N GLN A 175 -13.33 -8.98 11.52
CA GLN A 175 -11.91 -9.31 11.70
C GLN A 175 -11.00 -8.06 11.76
N CYS A 176 -11.23 -7.05 10.92
CA CYS A 176 -10.47 -5.79 10.98
C CYS A 176 -10.67 -5.10 12.34
N LEU A 177 -11.90 -5.09 12.85
CA LEU A 177 -12.25 -4.51 14.14
C LEU A 177 -11.64 -5.31 15.31
N ASP A 178 -11.60 -6.65 15.23
CA ASP A 178 -10.94 -7.51 16.23
C ASP A 178 -9.46 -7.19 16.33
N HIS A 179 -8.76 -7.08 15.20
CA HIS A 179 -7.35 -6.68 15.20
C HIS A 179 -7.14 -5.29 15.82
N LEU A 180 -8.02 -4.33 15.58
CA LEU A 180 -7.95 -3.02 16.24
C LEU A 180 -8.19 -3.13 17.74
N GLU A 181 -9.13 -3.96 18.18
CA GLU A 181 -9.44 -4.19 19.60
C GLU A 181 -8.27 -4.86 20.34
N ASP A 182 -7.69 -5.91 19.78
CA ASP A 182 -6.54 -6.63 20.32
C ASP A 182 -5.35 -5.68 20.58
N HIS A 183 -5.13 -4.74 19.66
CA HIS A 183 -3.99 -3.81 19.71
C HIS A 183 -4.23 -2.57 20.61
N ILE A 184 -5.38 -2.45 21.26
CA ILE A 184 -5.56 -1.50 22.39
C ILE A 184 -4.55 -1.82 23.51
N HIS A 185 -4.18 -3.10 23.64
CA HIS A 185 -3.26 -3.60 24.65
C HIS A 185 -1.85 -3.88 24.09
N ASP A 186 -1.48 -3.31 22.93
CA ASP A 186 -0.15 -3.49 22.34
C ASP A 186 0.96 -3.09 23.34
N ILE A 187 2.07 -3.83 23.31
CA ILE A 187 3.25 -3.58 24.14
C ILE A 187 3.83 -2.17 23.95
N HIS A 188 3.65 -1.59 22.77
CA HIS A 188 4.22 -0.31 22.37
C HIS A 188 3.20 0.82 22.48
N ALA A 189 3.51 1.85 23.27
CA ALA A 189 2.58 2.94 23.56
C ALA A 189 2.09 3.70 22.31
N PHE A 190 2.96 3.94 21.31
CA PHE A 190 2.56 4.54 20.04
C PHE A 190 1.53 3.72 19.26
N VAL A 191 1.53 2.39 19.39
CA VAL A 191 0.51 1.55 18.75
C VAL A 191 -0.84 1.73 19.42
N ARG A 192 -0.86 1.65 20.76
CA ARG A 192 -2.08 1.92 21.53
C ARG A 192 -2.67 3.30 21.23
N SER A 193 -1.83 4.33 21.20
CA SER A 193 -2.26 5.69 20.85
C SER A 193 -2.88 5.75 19.46
N ARG A 194 -2.26 5.10 18.47
CA ARG A 194 -2.75 5.06 17.10
C ARG A 194 -4.08 4.31 16.98
N VAL A 195 -4.22 3.18 17.64
CA VAL A 195 -5.47 2.40 17.69
C VAL A 195 -6.61 3.23 18.27
N LEU A 196 -6.38 3.97 19.35
CA LEU A 196 -7.40 4.84 19.95
C LEU A 196 -7.81 5.98 19.02
N GLN A 197 -6.88 6.55 18.25
CA GLN A 197 -7.22 7.53 17.21
C GLN A 197 -8.10 6.91 16.12
N ILE A 198 -7.75 5.70 15.66
CA ILE A 198 -8.55 4.99 14.64
C ILE A 198 -9.97 4.72 15.16
N TRP A 199 -10.11 4.23 16.41
CA TRP A 199 -11.43 4.02 17.01
C TRP A 199 -12.23 5.31 17.12
N ASN A 200 -11.58 6.42 17.53
CA ASN A 200 -12.23 7.72 17.57
C ASN A 200 -12.77 8.13 16.19
N ASP A 201 -11.99 7.94 15.13
CA ASP A 201 -12.38 8.25 13.76
C ASP A 201 -13.57 7.37 13.33
N LEU A 202 -13.50 6.06 13.57
CA LEU A 202 -14.58 5.13 13.24
C LEU A 202 -15.89 5.45 13.97
N ILE A 203 -15.83 5.85 15.24
CA ILE A 203 -17.00 6.25 16.03
C ILE A 203 -17.57 7.57 15.52
N THR A 204 -16.70 8.56 15.27
CA THR A 204 -17.11 9.89 14.77
C THR A 204 -17.84 9.78 13.44
N GLU A 205 -17.34 8.92 12.56
CA GLU A 205 -17.91 8.65 11.23
C GLU A 205 -19.04 7.60 11.25
N LYS A 206 -19.44 7.11 12.43
CA LYS A 206 -20.50 6.10 12.61
C LYS A 206 -20.26 4.80 11.81
N ALA A 207 -18.99 4.42 11.65
CA ALA A 207 -18.56 3.24 10.90
C ALA A 207 -18.52 1.96 11.75
N VAL A 208 -18.72 2.05 13.06
CA VAL A 208 -18.78 0.89 13.96
C VAL A 208 -20.18 0.26 13.90
N PRO A 209 -20.32 -1.05 13.60
CA PRO A 209 -21.62 -1.71 13.51
C PRO A 209 -22.29 -1.81 14.88
N LEU A 210 -23.63 -1.70 14.92
CA LEU A 210 -24.42 -1.84 16.15
C LEU A 210 -24.44 -3.28 16.71
N ARG A 211 -24.21 -4.27 15.85
CA ARG A 211 -24.14 -5.70 16.19
C ARG A 211 -23.03 -6.36 15.38
N ARG A 212 -22.17 -7.10 16.07
CA ARG A 212 -21.14 -7.98 15.53
C ARG A 212 -21.57 -9.41 15.80
#